data_AF-A0A9X0J7R7-F1
#
_entry.id   AF-A0A9X0J7R7-F1
#
_cell.length_a   1.000
_cell.length_b   1.000
_cell.length_c   1.000
_cell.angle_alpha   90.00
_cell.angle_beta   90.00
_cell.angle_gamma   90.00
#
_symmetry.space_group_name_H-M   'P 1'
#
loop_
_entity.id
_entity.type
_entity.pdbx_description
1 polymer ?
#
loop_
_entity_poly.entity_id
_entity_poly.type
_entity_poly.pdbx_seq_one_letter_code
_entity_poly.pdbx_strand_id
1 'polypeptide(L)'
;MQGVIFTSRNKDNKDLPGFKQRTISFLSEKPLSELNKFNNFSLEGVPGELSRFYVTVNKRKNDTTIRSLQHYLLDHPDYPMTKIENKVTSLAMSPENAAEHKWLFDFDKKDGVDDFVSDLEAEGFRKEEIEVYKTVNNYAVVVPHGFDSRNILKKYDCVELKRDGLLCVAWNSIEKED
;
A
#
# COMPACT_ATOMS: atom_id res chain seq x y z
N MET A 1 -9.58 9.66 -5.63
CA MET A 1 -8.68 8.57 -6.04
C MET A 1 -7.73 8.09 -4.94
N GLN A 2 -7.31 6.83 -5.03
CA GLN A 2 -6.21 6.22 -4.28
C GLN A 2 -5.19 5.61 -5.25
N GLY A 3 -3.94 5.49 -4.80
CA GLY A 3 -2.92 4.74 -5.53
C GLY A 3 -3.09 3.24 -5.33
N VAL A 4 -3.03 2.48 -6.42
CA VAL A 4 -3.07 1.03 -6.45
C VAL A 4 -1.74 0.51 -6.98
N ILE A 5 -1.16 -0.49 -6.31
CA ILE A 5 0.02 -1.21 -6.78
C ILE A 5 -0.24 -2.71 -6.72
N PHE A 6 -0.04 -3.39 -7.85
CA PHE A 6 0.10 -4.84 -7.85
C PHE A 6 1.58 -5.18 -8.00
N THR A 7 2.08 -6.12 -7.20
CA THR A 7 3.47 -6.52 -7.31
C THR A 7 3.71 -7.95 -6.84
N SER A 8 4.57 -8.65 -7.56
CA SER A 8 5.26 -9.84 -7.06
C SER A 8 6.65 -9.42 -6.59
N ARG A 9 6.88 -9.38 -5.28
CA ARG A 9 8.10 -8.79 -4.71
C ARG A 9 9.22 -9.81 -4.67
N ASN A 10 10.46 -9.35 -4.84
CA ASN A 10 11.65 -10.20 -4.66
C ASN A 10 11.69 -10.89 -3.28
N LYS A 11 11.30 -10.18 -2.20
CA LYS A 11 11.30 -10.74 -0.83
C LYS A 11 10.41 -11.98 -0.70
N ASP A 12 9.28 -11.99 -1.40
CA ASP A 12 8.26 -13.04 -1.29
C ASP A 12 8.59 -14.25 -2.19
N ASN A 13 9.38 -14.04 -3.25
CA ASN A 13 9.62 -15.00 -4.33
C ASN A 13 11.11 -15.31 -4.53
N LYS A 14 11.94 -15.03 -3.51
CA LYS A 14 13.42 -15.08 -3.59
C LYS A 14 13.96 -16.46 -4.00
N ASP A 15 13.24 -17.52 -3.66
CA ASP A 15 13.66 -18.91 -3.86
C ASP A 15 13.03 -19.51 -5.12
N LEU A 16 12.30 -18.72 -5.92
CA LEU A 16 11.58 -19.20 -7.09
C LEU A 16 12.43 -19.12 -8.36
N PRO A 17 12.79 -20.25 -9.00
CA PRO A 17 13.62 -20.25 -10.20
C PRO A 17 12.97 -19.49 -11.35
N GLY A 18 13.77 -18.67 -12.06
CA GLY A 18 13.29 -17.90 -13.21
C GLY A 18 12.38 -16.71 -12.85
N PHE A 19 12.16 -16.44 -11.57
CA PHE A 19 11.34 -15.32 -11.13
C PHE A 19 11.98 -13.97 -11.46
N LYS A 20 11.15 -13.05 -11.94
CA LYS A 20 11.48 -11.63 -12.09
C LYS A 20 10.33 -10.82 -11.50
N GLN A 21 10.66 -9.90 -10.60
CA GLN A 21 9.66 -9.00 -10.01
C GLN A 21 8.89 -8.24 -11.09
N ARG A 22 7.56 -8.26 -10.96
CA ARG A 22 6.62 -7.48 -11.75
C ARG A 22 5.92 -6.47 -10.85
N THR A 23 5.68 -5.28 -11.38
CA THR A 23 4.97 -4.22 -10.68
C THR A 23 4.15 -3.42 -11.69
N ILE A 24 2.88 -3.21 -11.39
CA ILE A 24 2.07 -2.20 -12.07
C ILE A 24 1.46 -1.26 -11.03
N SER A 25 1.34 0.02 -11.38
CA SER A 25 0.78 1.05 -10.52
C SER A 25 -0.19 1.91 -11.30
N PHE A 26 -1.36 2.21 -10.73
CA PHE A 26 -2.37 3.05 -11.36
C PHE A 26 -3.25 3.73 -10.28
N LEU A 27 -4.09 4.67 -10.70
CA LEU A 27 -5.05 5.33 -9.82
C LEU A 27 -6.43 4.70 -9.96
N SER A 28 -7.17 4.58 -8.85
CA SER A 28 -8.56 4.11 -8.86
C SER A 28 -9.42 4.92 -7.88
N GLU A 29 -10.68 5.11 -8.24
CA GLU A 29 -11.71 5.64 -7.33
C GLU A 29 -12.32 4.55 -6.45
N LYS A 30 -12.22 3.28 -6.88
CA LYS A 30 -12.74 2.11 -6.15
C LYS A 30 -11.70 0.99 -6.20
N PRO A 31 -10.60 1.07 -5.44
CA PRO A 31 -9.52 0.08 -5.51
C PRO A 31 -10.01 -1.37 -5.41
N LEU A 32 -10.95 -1.67 -4.51
CA LEU A 32 -11.44 -3.05 -4.32
C LEU A 32 -12.19 -3.63 -5.53
N SER A 33 -12.70 -2.80 -6.46
CA SER A 33 -13.28 -3.32 -7.71
C SER A 33 -12.22 -3.82 -8.71
N GLU A 34 -10.93 -3.54 -8.46
CA GLU A 34 -9.82 -3.94 -9.31
C GLU A 34 -9.34 -5.38 -9.04
N LEU A 35 -10.04 -6.15 -8.20
CA LEU A 35 -9.65 -7.50 -7.83
C LEU A 35 -9.53 -8.43 -9.05
N ASN A 36 -10.39 -8.30 -10.06
CA ASN A 36 -10.29 -9.06 -11.30
C ASN A 36 -9.01 -8.72 -12.08
N LYS A 37 -8.63 -7.43 -12.10
CA LYS A 37 -7.38 -6.98 -12.71
C LYS A 37 -6.17 -7.54 -11.95
N PHE A 38 -6.26 -7.59 -10.62
CA PHE A 38 -5.23 -8.21 -9.78
C PHE A 38 -5.10 -9.71 -10.03
N ASN A 39 -6.22 -10.43 -10.16
CA ASN A 39 -6.21 -11.87 -10.46
C ASN A 39 -5.53 -12.15 -11.81
N ASN A 40 -5.84 -11.37 -12.85
CA ASN A 40 -5.16 -11.48 -14.15
C ASN A 40 -3.66 -11.21 -14.04
N PHE A 41 -3.28 -10.13 -13.35
CA PHE A 41 -1.86 -9.84 -13.06
C PHE A 41 -1.18 -11.02 -12.36
N SER A 42 -1.85 -11.65 -11.40
CA SER A 42 -1.33 -12.80 -10.68
C SER A 42 -1.14 -14.00 -11.60
N LEU A 43 -2.11 -14.31 -12.47
CA LEU A 43 -2.07 -15.46 -13.38
C LEU A 43 -0.97 -15.39 -14.45
N GLU A 44 -0.50 -14.19 -14.78
CA GLU A 44 0.65 -14.00 -15.68
C GLU A 44 2.00 -14.35 -15.03
N GLY A 45 2.02 -14.65 -13.73
CA GLY A 45 3.23 -15.05 -13.01
C GLY A 45 3.67 -16.48 -13.31
N VAL A 46 4.83 -16.86 -12.76
CA VAL A 46 5.29 -18.26 -12.81
C VAL A 46 4.65 -19.11 -11.70
N PRO A 47 4.54 -20.45 -11.86
CA PRO A 47 3.98 -21.31 -10.82
C PRO A 47 4.69 -21.13 -9.46
N GLY A 48 3.93 -20.98 -8.38
CA GLY A 48 4.44 -20.68 -7.05
C GLY A 48 4.70 -19.19 -6.75
N GLU A 49 4.50 -18.27 -7.72
CA GLU A 49 4.68 -16.83 -7.53
C GLU A 49 3.59 -16.25 -6.62
N LEU A 50 4.01 -15.58 -5.54
CA LEU A 50 3.15 -14.75 -4.68
C LEU A 50 3.09 -13.31 -5.21
N SER A 51 1.87 -12.88 -5.52
CA SER A 51 1.52 -11.50 -5.87
C SER A 51 0.77 -10.82 -4.74
N ARG A 52 0.95 -9.51 -4.60
CA ARG A 52 0.29 -8.67 -3.59
C ARG A 52 -0.40 -7.47 -4.23
N PHE A 53 -1.58 -7.15 -3.71
CA PHE A 53 -2.37 -5.98 -4.06
C PHE A 53 -2.28 -4.97 -2.90
N TYR A 54 -1.65 -3.84 -3.18
CA TYR A 54 -1.54 -2.69 -2.30
C TYR A 54 -2.44 -1.53 -2.71
N VAL A 55 -2.94 -0.81 -1.70
CA VAL A 55 -3.68 0.45 -1.84
C VAL A 55 -3.08 1.49 -0.89
N THR A 56 -2.94 2.74 -1.33
CA THR A 56 -2.53 3.84 -0.42
C THR A 56 -3.57 4.04 0.67
N VAL A 57 -3.14 4.10 1.94
CA VAL A 57 -4.09 4.35 3.05
C VAL A 57 -4.75 5.71 2.96
N ASN A 58 -4.06 6.69 2.36
CA ASN A 58 -4.56 8.03 2.14
C ASN A 58 -5.10 8.19 0.71
N LYS A 59 -6.27 8.82 0.60
CA LYS A 59 -6.75 9.36 -0.67
C LYS A 59 -5.84 10.46 -1.18
N ARG A 60 -5.89 10.68 -2.49
CA ARG A 60 -5.13 11.71 -3.20
C ARG A 60 -6.06 12.74 -3.82
N LYS A 61 -5.62 14.00 -3.81
CA LYS A 61 -6.30 15.15 -4.39
C LYS A 61 -6.12 15.16 -5.91
N ASN A 62 -7.23 15.14 -6.63
CA ASN A 62 -7.20 15.11 -8.10
C ASN A 62 -6.70 16.42 -8.70
N ASP A 63 -7.14 17.56 -8.16
CA ASP A 63 -6.78 18.89 -8.65
C ASP A 63 -5.28 19.19 -8.52
N THR A 64 -4.69 18.88 -7.36
CA THR A 64 -3.25 19.11 -7.14
C THR A 64 -2.39 18.12 -7.94
N THR A 65 -2.88 16.89 -8.16
CA THR A 65 -2.23 15.92 -9.06
C THR A 65 -2.19 16.42 -10.50
N ILE A 66 -3.32 16.93 -11.02
CA ILE A 66 -3.39 17.50 -12.37
C ILE A 66 -2.40 18.66 -12.52
N ARG A 67 -2.36 19.57 -11.53
CA ARG A 67 -1.40 20.69 -11.53
C ARG A 67 0.05 20.21 -11.50
N SER A 68 0.34 19.19 -10.69
CA SER A 68 1.68 18.58 -10.62
C SER A 68 2.09 17.98 -11.98
N LEU A 69 1.16 17.31 -12.67
CA LEU A 69 1.41 16.78 -14.01
C LEU A 69 1.64 17.90 -15.02
N GLN A 70 0.84 18.97 -14.98
CA GLN A 70 0.99 20.11 -15.89
C GLN A 70 2.36 20.76 -15.74
N HIS A 71 2.79 21.06 -14.50
CA HIS A 71 4.13 21.59 -14.25
C HIS A 71 5.22 20.62 -14.77
N TYR A 72 5.09 19.33 -14.47
CA TYR A 72 6.03 18.32 -14.95
C TYR A 72 6.14 18.27 -16.48
N LEU A 73 5.02 18.32 -17.21
CA LEU A 73 5.04 18.26 -18.67
C LEU A 73 5.55 19.55 -19.32
N LEU A 74 5.36 20.71 -18.68
CA LEU A 74 5.97 21.97 -19.12
C LEU A 74 7.51 21.91 -19.00
N ASP A 75 8.02 21.33 -17.91
CA ASP A 75 9.46 21.16 -17.68
C ASP A 75 10.06 20.01 -18.51
N HIS A 76 9.23 19.07 -18.97
CA HIS A 76 9.62 17.87 -19.72
C HIS A 76 8.77 17.67 -20.99
N PRO A 77 8.88 18.55 -22.00
CA PRO A 77 8.02 18.52 -23.18
C PRO A 77 8.15 17.24 -24.02
N ASP A 78 9.31 16.56 -23.96
CA ASP A 78 9.57 15.31 -24.70
C ASP A 78 9.20 14.05 -23.88
N TYR A 79 8.45 14.19 -22.79
CA TYR A 79 8.09 13.04 -21.96
C TYR A 79 7.24 12.02 -22.76
N PRO A 80 7.58 10.72 -22.74
CA PRO A 80 6.84 9.73 -23.51
C PRO A 80 5.39 9.60 -23.03
N MET A 81 4.44 9.93 -23.90
CA MET A 81 2.99 9.84 -23.60
C MET A 81 2.55 8.41 -23.25
N THR A 82 3.24 7.39 -23.75
CA THR A 82 3.00 5.98 -23.39
C THR A 82 3.29 5.66 -21.92
N LYS A 83 3.99 6.55 -21.19
CA LYS A 83 4.32 6.40 -19.77
C LYS A 83 3.53 7.36 -18.87
N ILE A 84 2.56 8.10 -19.43
CA ILE A 84 1.87 9.15 -18.69
C ILE A 84 1.09 8.60 -17.49
N GLU A 85 0.45 7.44 -17.59
CA GLU A 85 -0.31 6.84 -16.48
C GLU A 85 0.59 6.54 -15.26
N ASN A 86 1.78 5.97 -15.51
CA ASN A 86 2.76 5.72 -14.46
C ASN A 86 3.23 7.03 -13.82
N LYS A 87 3.45 8.07 -14.64
CA LYS A 87 3.86 9.39 -14.14
C LYS A 87 2.78 10.03 -13.29
N VAL A 88 1.54 10.05 -13.77
CA VAL A 88 0.39 10.60 -13.04
C VAL A 88 0.19 9.89 -11.72
N THR A 89 0.29 8.56 -11.70
CA THR A 89 0.20 7.77 -10.47
C THR A 89 1.33 8.12 -9.51
N SER A 90 2.57 8.20 -9.99
CA SER A 90 3.71 8.60 -9.16
C SER A 90 3.54 9.98 -8.55
N LEU A 91 3.05 10.96 -9.32
CA LEU A 91 2.81 12.32 -8.83
C LEU A 91 1.67 12.34 -7.81
N ALA A 92 0.56 11.65 -8.09
CA ALA A 92 -0.56 11.54 -7.18
C ALA A 92 -0.16 10.93 -5.84
N MET A 93 0.72 9.93 -5.84
CA MET A 93 1.19 9.25 -4.64
C MET A 93 2.15 10.08 -3.79
N SER A 94 2.62 11.23 -4.27
CA SER A 94 3.47 12.11 -3.48
C SER A 94 2.73 12.71 -2.26
N PRO A 95 3.44 12.98 -1.14
CA PRO A 95 2.83 13.50 0.08
C PRO A 95 2.06 14.82 -0.09
N GLU A 96 2.52 15.72 -0.95
CA GLU A 96 1.87 17.00 -1.26
C GLU A 96 0.49 16.84 -1.89
N ASN A 97 0.22 15.69 -2.52
CA ASN A 97 -1.04 15.37 -3.15
C ASN A 97 -1.96 14.53 -2.24
N ALA A 98 -1.57 14.29 -0.98
CA ALA A 98 -2.42 13.61 -0.01
C ALA A 98 -3.67 14.46 0.34
N ALA A 99 -4.83 13.79 0.35
CA ALA A 99 -6.10 14.35 0.84
C ALA A 99 -6.37 14.01 2.31
N GLU A 100 -5.69 12.97 2.81
CA GLU A 100 -5.82 12.42 4.15
C GLU A 100 -4.41 12.19 4.72
N HIS A 101 -4.31 12.05 6.04
CA HIS A 101 -3.03 11.91 6.75
C HIS A 101 -3.06 10.78 7.79
N LYS A 102 -3.72 9.67 7.42
CA LYS A 102 -3.74 8.43 8.20
C LYS A 102 -2.35 7.85 8.32
N TRP A 103 -2.08 7.21 9.45
CA TRP A 103 -0.86 6.43 9.68
C TRP A 103 -1.18 4.94 9.64
N LEU A 104 -0.28 4.15 9.07
CA LEU A 104 -0.34 2.69 9.07
C LEU A 104 0.78 2.15 9.95
N PHE A 105 0.44 1.25 10.86
CA PHE A 105 1.37 0.44 11.63
C PHE A 105 1.40 -0.96 11.03
N ASP A 106 2.56 -1.38 10.54
CA ASP A 106 2.80 -2.75 10.07
C ASP A 106 3.20 -3.58 11.30
N PHE A 107 2.32 -4.48 11.74
CA PHE A 107 2.46 -5.24 12.97
C PHE A 107 2.89 -6.68 12.62
N ASP A 108 4.18 -6.97 12.77
CA ASP A 108 4.81 -8.22 12.32
C ASP A 108 4.84 -9.30 13.42
N LYS A 109 3.72 -9.49 14.11
CA LYS A 109 3.53 -10.59 15.07
C LYS A 109 2.13 -11.18 14.97
N LYS A 110 2.01 -12.49 15.23
CA LYS A 110 0.74 -13.24 15.16
C LYS A 110 -0.24 -12.87 16.26
N ASP A 111 0.26 -12.56 17.44
CA ASP A 111 -0.53 -12.30 18.64
C ASP A 111 -0.16 -10.93 19.24
N GLY A 112 -1.03 -10.38 20.08
CA GLY A 112 -0.82 -9.10 20.78
C GLY A 112 -1.26 -7.86 20.00
N VAL A 113 -1.95 -8.04 18.85
CA VAL A 113 -2.56 -6.92 18.12
C VAL A 113 -3.67 -6.25 18.94
N ASP A 114 -4.43 -7.01 19.72
CA ASP A 114 -5.49 -6.46 20.59
C ASP A 114 -4.91 -5.62 21.73
N ASP A 115 -3.76 -6.02 22.28
CA ASP A 115 -3.03 -5.21 23.28
C ASP A 115 -2.52 -3.92 22.64
N PHE A 116 -2.00 -3.99 21.41
CA PHE A 116 -1.55 -2.82 20.66
C PHE A 116 -2.69 -1.86 20.36
N VAL A 117 -3.88 -2.36 19.99
CA VAL A 117 -5.08 -1.55 19.81
C VAL A 117 -5.50 -0.90 21.12
N SER A 118 -5.48 -1.65 22.23
CA SER A 118 -5.82 -1.13 23.55
C SER A 118 -4.86 -0.01 24.01
N ASP A 119 -3.57 -0.15 23.69
CA ASP A 119 -2.58 0.89 23.90
C ASP A 119 -2.82 2.14 23.04
N LEU A 120 -3.24 1.97 21.78
CA LEU A 120 -3.65 3.10 20.93
C LEU A 120 -4.89 3.81 21.50
N GLU A 121 -5.84 3.07 22.08
CA GLU A 121 -6.97 3.69 22.80
C GLU A 121 -6.48 4.52 23.99
N ALA A 122 -5.48 4.04 24.73
CA ALA A 122 -4.85 4.80 25.83
C ALA A 122 -4.09 6.05 25.35
N GLU A 123 -3.59 6.05 24.11
CA GLU A 123 -3.01 7.23 23.44
C GLU A 123 -4.08 8.22 22.94
N GLY A 124 -5.37 7.90 23.11
CA GLY A 124 -6.50 8.80 22.89
C GLY A 124 -7.31 8.54 21.63
N PHE A 125 -7.05 7.45 20.90
CA PHE A 125 -7.89 7.04 19.77
C PHE A 125 -9.18 6.36 20.24
N ARG A 126 -10.27 6.56 19.51
CA ARG A 126 -11.48 5.76 19.74
C ARG A 126 -11.36 4.43 19.01
N LYS A 127 -11.88 3.36 19.59
CA LYS A 127 -11.83 2.02 18.99
C LYS A 127 -12.37 1.98 17.56
N GLU A 128 -13.43 2.74 17.28
CA GLU A 128 -14.07 2.80 15.97
C GLU A 128 -13.22 3.52 14.90
N GLU A 129 -12.20 4.27 15.33
CA GLU A 129 -11.26 4.96 14.43
C GLU A 129 -10.05 4.08 14.07
N ILE A 130 -9.86 2.98 14.79
CA ILE A 130 -8.74 2.07 14.60
C ILE A 130 -9.17 0.94 13.66
N GLU A 131 -8.60 0.92 12.47
CA GLU A 131 -8.91 -0.08 11.45
C GLU A 131 -7.83 -1.18 11.47
N VAL A 132 -8.22 -2.42 11.78
CA VAL A 132 -7.30 -3.57 11.83
C VAL A 132 -7.51 -4.49 10.63
N TYR A 133 -6.43 -4.83 9.94
CA TYR A 133 -6.42 -5.64 8.73
C TYR A 133 -5.51 -6.84 8.88
N LYS A 134 -5.97 -8.02 8.46
CA LYS A 134 -5.09 -9.17 8.27
C LYS A 134 -4.29 -8.97 6.97
N THR A 135 -2.98 -9.20 7.03
CA THR A 135 -2.09 -9.15 5.86
C THR A 135 -1.39 -10.49 5.67
N VAL A 136 -0.66 -10.64 4.55
CA VAL A 136 0.18 -11.82 4.28
C VAL A 136 1.10 -12.15 5.45
N ASN A 137 1.70 -11.12 6.04
CA ASN A 137 2.74 -11.32 7.04
C ASN A 137 2.16 -11.40 8.44
N ASN A 138 1.19 -10.55 8.81
CA ASN A 138 0.48 -10.61 10.09
C ASN A 138 -0.69 -9.61 10.09
N TYR A 139 -0.49 -8.39 10.60
CA TYR A 139 -1.54 -7.38 10.72
C TYR A 139 -1.05 -6.01 10.25
N ALA A 140 -1.99 -5.19 9.77
CA ALA A 140 -1.78 -3.76 9.61
C ALA A 140 -2.87 -3.03 10.41
N VAL A 141 -2.48 -2.01 11.15
CA VAL A 141 -3.38 -1.18 11.96
C VAL A 141 -3.32 0.25 11.42
N VAL A 142 -4.46 0.82 11.07
CA VAL A 142 -4.55 2.17 10.50
C VAL A 142 -5.28 3.08 11.48
N VAL A 143 -4.71 4.26 11.72
CA VAL A 143 -5.27 5.31 12.58
C VAL A 143 -5.51 6.60 11.77
N PRO A 144 -6.50 7.44 12.15
CA PRO A 144 -6.94 8.56 11.32
C PRO A 144 -5.94 9.71 11.21
N HIS A 145 -5.03 9.85 12.17
CA HIS A 145 -4.04 10.93 12.21
C HIS A 145 -2.80 10.52 13.01
N GLY A 146 -1.76 11.36 12.92
CA GLY A 146 -0.54 11.19 13.71
C GLY A 146 -0.68 11.56 15.18
N PHE A 147 0.29 11.10 15.97
CA PHE A 147 0.46 11.38 17.40
C PHE A 147 1.91 11.11 17.82
N ASP A 148 2.25 11.33 19.10
CA ASP A 148 3.58 11.00 19.62
C ASP A 148 3.77 9.48 19.81
N SER A 149 4.19 8.82 18.74
CA SER A 149 4.37 7.36 18.69
C SER A 149 5.66 6.85 19.38
N ARG A 150 6.47 7.69 20.02
CA ARG A 150 7.77 7.27 20.56
C ARG A 150 7.63 6.20 21.66
N ASN A 151 6.63 6.34 22.53
CA ASN A 151 6.43 5.42 23.64
C ASN A 151 5.92 4.06 23.12
N ILE A 152 4.91 4.07 22.25
CA ILE A 152 4.34 2.84 21.71
C ILE A 152 5.35 2.09 20.83
N LEU A 153 6.11 2.78 19.96
CA LEU A 153 7.13 2.13 19.13
C LEU A 153 8.32 1.59 19.95
N LYS A 154 8.56 2.13 21.15
CA LYS A 154 9.54 1.57 22.08
C LYS A 154 9.03 0.32 22.79
N LYS A 155 7.71 0.22 23.02
CA LYS A 155 7.07 -0.95 23.65
C LYS A 155 6.94 -2.13 22.70
N TYR A 156 6.74 -1.88 21.40
CA TYR A 156 6.55 -2.92 20.39
C TYR A 156 7.68 -2.91 19.35
N ASP A 157 8.62 -3.85 19.49
CA ASP A 157 9.72 -4.06 18.54
C ASP A 157 9.27 -4.66 17.20
N CYS A 158 8.09 -5.25 17.17
CA CYS A 158 7.46 -5.84 15.98
C CYS A 158 6.62 -4.85 15.15
N VAL A 159 6.65 -3.55 15.46
CA VAL A 159 5.80 -2.54 14.82
C VAL A 159 6.62 -1.53 14.03
N GLU A 160 6.30 -1.39 12.74
CA GLU A 160 6.86 -0.36 11.86
C GLU A 160 5.80 0.70 11.52
N LEU A 161 6.08 1.97 11.82
CA LEU A 161 5.19 3.09 11.46
C LEU A 161 5.43 3.60 10.02
N LYS A 162 4.36 3.65 9.24
CA LYS A 162 4.29 4.13 7.85
C LYS A 162 3.27 5.27 7.74
N ARG A 163 3.77 6.52 7.69
CA ARG A 163 2.96 7.76 7.72
C ARG A 163 2.13 8.03 6.46
N ASP A 164 2.47 7.38 5.35
CA ASP A 164 1.72 7.41 4.09
C ASP A 164 1.82 6.02 3.44
N GLY A 165 1.41 5.01 4.21
CA GLY A 165 1.66 3.61 3.91
C GLY A 165 0.81 3.04 2.77
N LEU A 166 1.24 1.86 2.31
CA LEU A 166 0.51 1.00 1.40
C LEU A 166 -0.08 -0.17 2.18
N LEU A 167 -1.40 -0.29 2.21
CA LEU A 167 -2.12 -1.40 2.82
C LEU A 167 -2.21 -2.56 1.83
N CYS A 168 -1.79 -3.76 2.25
CA CYS A 168 -1.99 -4.98 1.48
C CYS A 168 -3.44 -5.45 1.66
N VAL A 169 -4.27 -5.27 0.63
CA VAL A 169 -5.72 -5.57 0.68
C VAL A 169 -6.07 -6.95 0.12
N ALA A 170 -5.21 -7.51 -0.73
CA ALA A 170 -5.32 -8.87 -1.23
C ALA A 170 -3.94 -9.42 -1.60
N TRP A 171 -3.85 -10.74 -1.72
CA TRP A 171 -2.68 -11.47 -2.19
C TRP A 171 -3.11 -12.79 -2.81
N ASN A 172 -2.32 -13.30 -3.74
CA ASN A 172 -2.60 -14.56 -4.43
C ASN A 172 -1.30 -15.28 -4.77
N SER A 173 -1.30 -16.60 -4.64
CA SER A 173 -0.22 -17.49 -5.05
C SER A 173 -0.72 -18.41 -6.14
N ILE A 174 -0.01 -18.48 -7.26
CA ILE A 174 -0.31 -19.49 -8.29
C ILE A 174 0.11 -20.85 -7.73
N GLU A 175 -0.82 -21.79 -7.65
CA GLU A 175 -0.51 -23.16 -7.24
C GLU A 175 0.47 -23.80 -8.24
N LYS A 176 1.37 -24.66 -7.75
CA LYS A 176 2.17 -25.49 -8.64
C LYS A 176 1.24 -26.58 -9.20
N GLU A 177 1.16 -26.72 -10.51
CA GLU A 177 0.68 -27.98 -11.08
C GLU A 177 1.71 -29.06 -10.71
N ASP A 178 1.25 -30.09 -9.99
CA ASP A 178 2.03 -31.27 -9.59
C ASP A 178 2.43 -32.16 -10.78
#